data_AF-A0A6N2I8B8-F1
#
_entry.id   AF-A0A6N2I8B8-F1
#
_cell.length_a   1.000
_cell.length_b   1.000
_cell.length_c   1.000
_cell.angle_alpha   90.00
_cell.angle_beta   90.00
_cell.angle_gamma   90.00
#
_symmetry.space_group_name_H-M   'P 1'
#
loop_
_entity.id
_entity.type
_entity.pdbx_description
1 polymer ?
#
loop_
_entity_poly.entity_id
_entity_poly.type
_entity_poly.pdbx_seq_one_letter_code
_entity_poly.pdbx_strand_id
1 'polypeptide(L)'
;MSDSEKSEDLHGGPGHLVLLAVVFAVPVLKLAWTLGSGGAASEALVAMEPANWPNVLIGMLLNNALLTTVLSVVVSRITYAYFAARSSARVRSDASLLRPLLSAAVVPVTFTLVVGAFHGLWWGVATGLASYALRLGVIAEYRTGRRERGSGRRVGTAPSGWRERAADAGWAFAMLLAVGVLPVLALAGALDGRSWTSVVECDIDTGHGSERARLVELGRQGNGVVGWDIEADEVVNGLDCGASESDVVRAPWWRS
;
A
#
# COMPACT_ATOMS: atom_id res chain seq x y z
N MET A 1 9.38 -28.06 23.62
CA MET A 1 8.85 -27.35 22.45
C MET A 1 8.31 -28.40 21.51
N SER A 2 6.99 -28.58 21.48
CA SER A 2 6.37 -29.60 20.63
C SER A 2 6.06 -29.00 19.25
N ASP A 3 5.99 -29.86 18.23
CA ASP A 3 5.69 -29.46 16.85
C ASP A 3 4.34 -28.73 16.68
N SER A 4 3.47 -28.75 17.70
CA SER A 4 2.21 -27.99 17.74
C SER A 4 2.43 -26.48 17.86
N GLU A 5 3.44 -26.02 18.60
CA GLU A 5 3.79 -24.57 18.68
C GLU A 5 4.33 -24.05 17.34
N LYS A 6 4.96 -24.92 16.54
CA LYS A 6 5.53 -24.57 15.24
C LYS A 6 4.46 -24.46 14.13
N SER A 7 3.31 -25.12 14.33
CA SER A 7 2.17 -25.15 13.43
C SER A 7 1.27 -23.91 13.57
N GLU A 8 1.10 -23.38 14.78
CA GLU A 8 0.18 -22.27 15.04
C GLU A 8 0.72 -20.88 14.65
N ASP A 9 2.04 -20.77 14.44
CA ASP A 9 2.72 -19.51 14.04
C ASP A 9 2.55 -19.17 12.54
N LEU A 10 1.93 -20.06 11.74
CA LEU A 10 1.84 -19.95 10.27
C LEU A 10 0.53 -19.34 9.75
N HIS A 11 -0.43 -19.00 10.61
CA HIS A 11 -1.68 -18.38 10.18
C HIS A 11 -1.69 -16.89 10.51
N GLY A 12 -0.98 -16.11 9.68
CA GLY A 12 -1.17 -14.67 9.63
C GLY A 12 -2.65 -14.36 9.45
N GLY A 13 -3.20 -13.46 10.28
CA GLY A 13 -4.61 -13.09 10.19
C GLY A 13 -4.99 -12.57 8.80
N PRO A 14 -6.28 -12.53 8.43
CA PRO A 14 -6.74 -12.22 7.07
C PRO A 14 -6.18 -10.91 6.50
N GLY A 15 -5.86 -9.93 7.36
CA GLY A 15 -5.21 -8.68 6.93
C GLY A 15 -3.80 -8.86 6.34
N HIS A 16 -3.01 -9.86 6.76
CA HIS A 16 -1.69 -10.13 6.15
C HIS A 16 -1.84 -10.70 4.74
N LEU A 17 -2.78 -11.62 4.54
CA LEU A 17 -3.07 -12.21 3.24
C LEU A 17 -3.56 -11.14 2.25
N VAL A 18 -4.45 -10.25 2.71
CA VAL A 18 -4.91 -9.14 1.87
C VAL A 18 -3.78 -8.16 1.56
N LEU A 19 -2.91 -7.84 2.52
CA LEU A 19 -1.75 -6.98 2.26
C LEU A 19 -0.82 -7.58 1.20
N LEU A 20 -0.52 -8.88 1.30
CA LEU A 20 0.28 -9.60 0.30
C LEU A 20 -0.41 -9.59 -1.06
N ALA A 21 -1.71 -9.89 -1.11
CA ALA A 21 -2.49 -9.86 -2.34
C ALA A 21 -2.44 -8.46 -2.98
N VAL A 22 -2.61 -7.39 -2.20
CA VAL A 22 -2.51 -6.01 -2.69
C VAL A 22 -1.11 -5.70 -3.20
N VAL A 23 -0.06 -6.03 -2.44
CA VAL A 23 1.32 -5.69 -2.80
C VAL A 23 1.79 -6.44 -4.07
N PHE A 24 1.29 -7.64 -4.33
CA PHE A 24 1.71 -8.43 -5.50
C PHE A 24 0.76 -8.33 -6.68
N ALA A 25 -0.54 -8.55 -6.49
CA ALA A 25 -1.48 -8.65 -7.60
C ALA A 25 -1.79 -7.27 -8.22
N VAL A 26 -1.84 -6.21 -7.40
CA VAL A 26 -2.27 -4.89 -7.87
C VAL A 26 -1.23 -4.24 -8.77
N PRO A 27 0.10 -4.27 -8.49
CA PRO A 27 1.09 -3.76 -9.43
C PRO A 27 1.07 -4.49 -10.78
N VAL A 28 0.91 -5.82 -10.78
CA VAL A 28 0.80 -6.60 -12.02
C VAL A 28 -0.43 -6.18 -12.82
N LEU A 29 -1.58 -6.01 -12.14
CA LEU A 29 -2.80 -5.54 -12.79
C LEU A 29 -2.66 -4.10 -13.31
N LYS A 30 -2.00 -3.22 -12.57
CA LYS A 30 -1.69 -1.85 -12.99
C LYS A 30 -0.95 -1.88 -14.32
N LEU A 31 0.15 -2.63 -14.40
CA LEU A 31 0.96 -2.77 -15.61
C LEU A 31 0.14 -3.31 -16.79
N ALA A 32 -0.57 -4.41 -16.58
CA ALA A 32 -1.39 -5.05 -17.62
C ALA A 32 -2.49 -4.12 -18.15
N TRP A 33 -3.12 -3.33 -17.28
CA TRP A 33 -4.13 -2.36 -17.68
C TRP A 33 -3.53 -1.18 -18.44
N THR A 34 -2.45 -0.57 -17.91
CA THR A 34 -1.83 0.61 -18.53
C THR A 34 -1.22 0.31 -19.90
N LEU A 35 -0.63 -0.88 -20.05
CA LEU A 35 0.06 -1.31 -21.27
C LEU A 35 -0.85 -2.11 -22.21
N GLY A 36 -2.11 -2.34 -21.83
CA GLY A 36 -3.14 -2.92 -22.68
C GLY A 36 -3.12 -4.43 -22.87
N SER A 37 -2.04 -5.12 -22.51
CA SER A 37 -1.98 -6.58 -22.58
C SER A 37 -1.00 -7.20 -21.59
N GLY A 38 -1.15 -8.50 -21.34
CA GLY A 38 -0.20 -9.27 -20.53
C GLY A 38 1.17 -9.45 -21.20
N GLY A 39 1.22 -9.47 -22.54
CA GLY A 39 2.47 -9.54 -23.29
C GLY A 39 3.28 -8.25 -23.14
N ALA A 40 2.63 -7.10 -23.35
CA ALA A 40 3.21 -5.78 -23.12
C ALA A 40 3.69 -5.60 -21.68
N ALA A 41 2.90 -6.04 -20.69
CA ALA A 41 3.31 -5.99 -19.28
C ALA A 41 4.52 -6.87 -18.96
N SER A 42 4.62 -8.06 -19.57
CA SER A 42 5.78 -8.93 -19.45
C SER A 42 7.04 -8.27 -20.02
N GLU A 43 6.94 -7.71 -21.21
CA GLU A 43 8.06 -7.03 -21.88
C GLU A 43 8.53 -5.82 -21.09
N ALA A 44 7.60 -4.96 -20.66
CA ALA A 44 7.90 -3.81 -19.82
C ALA A 44 8.52 -4.22 -18.47
N LEU A 45 8.09 -5.32 -17.85
CA LEU A 45 8.70 -5.83 -16.61
C LEU A 45 10.15 -6.25 -16.79
N VAL A 46 10.46 -6.88 -17.93
CA VAL A 46 11.84 -7.25 -18.26
C VAL A 46 12.68 -6.01 -18.52
N ALA A 47 12.14 -5.04 -19.27
CA ALA A 47 12.82 -3.79 -19.61
C ALA A 47 13.03 -2.84 -18.41
N MET A 48 12.07 -2.80 -17.47
CA MET A 48 12.18 -2.02 -16.22
C MET A 48 13.28 -2.55 -15.30
N GLU A 49 13.77 -3.77 -15.54
CA GLU A 49 14.55 -4.59 -14.62
C GLU A 49 13.76 -5.04 -13.38
N PRO A 50 13.90 -6.31 -12.95
CA PRO A 50 13.18 -6.83 -11.79
C PRO A 50 13.41 -6.04 -10.49
N ALA A 51 14.50 -5.28 -10.35
CA ALA A 51 14.76 -4.48 -9.15
C ALA A 51 13.82 -3.27 -9.01
N ASN A 52 13.29 -2.76 -10.13
CA ASN A 52 12.49 -1.53 -10.16
C ASN A 52 10.98 -1.80 -10.05
N TRP A 53 10.55 -3.06 -9.96
CA TRP A 53 9.14 -3.42 -9.74
C TRP A 53 8.45 -2.69 -8.57
N PRO A 54 9.11 -2.36 -7.43
CA PRO A 54 8.44 -1.65 -6.34
C PRO A 54 8.04 -0.23 -6.73
N ASN A 55 8.67 0.36 -7.76
CA ASN A 55 8.35 1.69 -8.26
C ASN A 55 6.91 1.77 -8.77
N VAL A 56 6.34 0.66 -9.25
CA VAL A 56 4.92 0.60 -9.64
C VAL A 56 4.03 0.90 -8.44
N LEU A 57 4.27 0.21 -7.32
CA LEU A 57 3.50 0.43 -6.09
C LEU A 57 3.74 1.84 -5.54
N ILE A 58 5.00 2.29 -5.49
CA ILE A 58 5.35 3.64 -5.03
C ILE A 58 4.62 4.69 -5.85
N GLY A 59 4.64 4.57 -7.18
CA GLY A 59 3.93 5.42 -8.11
C GLY A 59 2.43 5.51 -7.85
N MET A 60 1.78 4.36 -7.68
CA MET A 60 0.36 4.30 -7.31
C MET A 60 0.07 5.03 -6.01
N LEU A 61 0.95 4.90 -5.02
CA LEU A 61 0.81 5.58 -3.73
C LEU A 61 0.99 7.10 -3.89
N LEU A 62 2.01 7.54 -4.63
CA LEU A 62 2.26 8.96 -4.88
C LEU A 62 1.11 9.64 -5.65
N ASN A 63 0.42 8.90 -6.52
CA ASN A 63 -0.69 9.44 -7.31
C ASN A 63 -2.04 9.41 -6.58
N ASN A 64 -2.19 8.64 -5.50
CA ASN A 64 -3.48 8.46 -4.83
C ASN A 64 -3.38 8.61 -3.29
N ALA A 65 -3.75 9.81 -2.83
CA ALA A 65 -3.73 10.15 -1.41
C ALA A 65 -4.59 9.21 -0.54
N LEU A 66 -5.78 8.85 -1.03
CA LEU A 66 -6.72 8.01 -0.27
C LEU A 66 -6.19 6.58 -0.11
N LEU A 67 -5.65 6.00 -1.20
CA LEU A 67 -4.99 4.69 -1.17
C LEU A 67 -3.81 4.70 -0.18
N THR A 68 -2.96 5.72 -0.26
CA THR A 68 -1.79 5.89 0.61
C THR A 68 -2.16 6.02 2.08
N THR A 69 -3.18 6.81 2.39
CA THR A 69 -3.71 6.95 3.76
C THR A 69 -4.24 5.62 4.28
N VAL A 70 -5.12 4.94 3.53
CA VAL A 70 -5.71 3.67 3.98
C VAL A 70 -4.65 2.59 4.15
N LEU A 71 -3.73 2.45 3.21
CA LEU A 71 -2.64 1.48 3.31
C LEU A 71 -1.77 1.75 4.55
N SER A 72 -1.39 3.01 4.78
CA SER A 72 -0.61 3.43 5.94
C SER A 72 -1.31 3.09 7.26
N VAL A 73 -2.62 3.35 7.36
CA VAL A 73 -3.45 3.00 8.53
C VAL A 73 -3.51 1.48 8.75
N VAL A 74 -3.70 0.70 7.68
CA VAL A 74 -3.77 -0.76 7.73
C VAL A 74 -2.42 -1.35 8.15
N VAL A 75 -1.32 -0.96 7.50
CA VAL A 75 0.05 -1.39 7.84
C VAL A 75 0.40 -1.02 9.28
N SER A 76 0.10 0.21 9.69
CA SER A 76 0.34 0.70 11.06
C SER A 76 -0.36 -0.15 12.11
N ARG A 77 -1.63 -0.51 11.89
CA ARG A 77 -2.39 -1.37 12.81
C ARG A 77 -1.86 -2.79 12.81
N ILE A 78 -1.66 -3.38 11.63
CA ILE A 78 -1.28 -4.78 11.46
C ILE A 78 0.07 -5.05 12.15
N THR A 79 1.07 -4.22 11.87
CA THR A 79 2.40 -4.30 12.51
C THR A 79 2.29 -4.17 14.02
N TYR A 80 1.51 -3.21 14.52
CA TYR A 80 1.32 -3.03 15.96
C TYR A 80 0.65 -4.24 16.62
N ALA A 81 -0.42 -4.77 16.01
CA ALA A 81 -1.13 -5.93 16.54
C ALA A 81 -0.23 -7.18 16.59
N TYR A 82 0.61 -7.37 15.59
CA TYR A 82 1.59 -8.45 15.52
C TYR A 82 2.63 -8.36 16.64
N PHE A 83 3.28 -7.19 16.79
CA PHE A 83 4.25 -6.99 17.87
C PHE A 83 3.62 -6.99 19.26
N ALA A 84 2.37 -6.52 19.39
CA ALA A 84 1.63 -6.57 20.66
C ALA A 84 1.29 -8.01 21.07
N ALA A 85 1.03 -8.92 20.12
CA ALA A 85 0.85 -10.34 20.42
C ALA A 85 2.12 -10.95 21.02
N ARG A 86 3.27 -10.67 20.39
CA ARG A 86 4.59 -11.15 20.84
C ARG A 86 5.08 -10.52 22.15
N SER A 87 4.66 -9.30 22.46
CA SER A 87 5.04 -8.56 23.68
C SER A 87 3.91 -8.47 24.71
N SER A 88 2.89 -9.32 24.59
CA SER A 88 1.61 -9.25 25.32
C SER A 88 1.71 -9.21 26.85
N ALA A 89 2.82 -9.67 27.44
CA ALA A 89 3.11 -9.55 28.87
C ALA A 89 3.23 -8.09 29.35
N ARG A 90 3.66 -7.15 28.50
CA ARG A 90 3.86 -5.73 28.86
C ARG A 90 2.61 -4.87 28.70
N VAL A 91 1.66 -5.29 27.87
CA VAL A 91 0.46 -4.51 27.53
C VAL A 91 -0.64 -4.65 28.59
N ARG A 92 -0.67 -5.79 29.29
CA ARG A 92 -1.67 -6.16 30.30
C ARG A 92 -1.24 -5.88 31.75
N SER A 93 -0.04 -5.34 31.99
CA SER A 93 0.35 -4.97 33.36
C SER A 93 -0.45 -3.74 33.82
N ASP A 94 -0.82 -3.70 35.10
CA ASP A 94 -1.42 -2.53 35.76
C ASP A 94 -0.44 -1.33 35.89
N ALA A 95 0.73 -1.44 35.26
CA ALA A 95 1.70 -0.36 35.20
C ALA A 95 1.22 0.81 34.31
N SER A 96 1.86 1.95 34.54
CA SER A 96 1.65 3.22 33.84
C SER A 96 1.37 3.07 32.34
N LEU A 97 0.24 3.66 31.90
CA LEU A 97 -0.19 3.77 30.50
C LEU A 97 0.75 4.59 29.62
N LEU A 98 1.64 5.38 30.23
CA LEU A 98 2.39 6.41 29.50
C LEU A 98 3.35 5.81 28.47
N ARG A 99 4.05 4.72 28.82
CA ARG A 99 5.02 4.07 27.91
C ARG A 99 4.35 3.37 26.72
N PRO A 100 3.28 2.56 26.88
CA PRO A 100 2.56 1.97 25.75
C PRO A 100 1.89 2.99 24.82
N LEU A 101 1.40 4.12 25.36
CA LEU A 101 0.78 5.17 24.56
C LEU A 101 1.82 5.91 23.69
N LEU A 102 2.94 6.30 24.29
CA LEU A 102 4.03 6.97 23.57
C LEU A 102 4.62 6.09 22.47
N SER A 103 4.84 4.80 22.74
CA SER A 103 5.34 3.87 21.72
C SER A 103 4.33 3.60 20.60
N ALA A 104 3.03 3.61 20.91
CA ALA A 104 1.98 3.46 19.91
C ALA A 104 1.94 4.63 18.91
N ALA A 105 2.41 5.82 19.29
CA ALA A 105 2.39 7.03 18.46
C ALA A 105 3.52 7.12 17.43
N VAL A 106 4.66 6.43 17.63
CA VAL A 106 5.86 6.58 16.77
C VAL A 106 5.56 6.36 15.28
N VAL A 107 5.00 5.20 14.92
CA VAL A 107 4.71 4.87 13.51
C VAL A 107 3.57 5.73 12.93
N PRO A 108 2.46 6.01 13.63
CA PRO A 108 1.49 7.01 13.19
C PRO A 108 2.11 8.37 12.87
N VAL A 109 3.02 8.88 13.72
CA VAL A 109 3.72 10.15 13.48
C VAL A 109 4.58 10.06 12.21
N THR A 110 5.31 8.96 12.02
CA THR A 110 6.07 8.73 10.78
C THR A 110 5.18 8.76 9.55
N PHE A 111 4.05 8.05 9.56
CA PHE A 111 3.11 8.06 8.44
C PHE A 111 2.44 9.43 8.24
N THR A 112 2.13 10.18 9.30
CA THR A 112 1.65 11.57 9.20
C THR A 112 2.63 12.43 8.40
N LEU A 113 3.93 12.32 8.69
CA LEU A 113 4.95 13.10 8.00
C LEU A 113 5.08 12.69 6.53
N VAL A 114 5.13 11.39 6.25
CA VAL A 114 5.25 10.87 4.87
C VAL A 114 4.02 11.26 4.03
N VAL A 115 2.81 10.93 4.50
CA VAL A 115 1.58 11.24 3.76
C VAL A 115 1.37 12.75 3.67
N GLY A 116 1.68 13.49 4.74
CA GLY A 116 1.60 14.94 4.76
C GLY A 116 2.52 15.61 3.74
N ALA A 117 3.74 15.07 3.56
CA ALA A 117 4.71 15.60 2.61
C ALA A 117 4.28 15.38 1.15
N PHE A 118 3.73 14.21 0.80
CA PHE A 118 3.36 13.89 -0.58
C PHE A 118 1.97 14.35 -0.98
N HIS A 119 1.00 14.35 -0.05
CA HIS A 119 -0.40 14.59 -0.37
C HIS A 119 -1.00 15.81 0.34
N GLY A 120 -0.25 16.47 1.21
CA GLY A 120 -0.67 17.65 1.94
C GLY A 120 -1.05 17.38 3.40
N LEU A 121 -0.96 18.44 4.20
CA LEU A 121 -1.02 18.38 5.67
C LEU A 121 -2.25 17.65 6.21
N TRP A 122 -3.44 17.91 5.65
CA TRP A 122 -4.69 17.33 6.16
C TRP A 122 -4.78 15.82 5.95
N TRP A 123 -4.23 15.30 4.85
CA TRP A 123 -4.12 13.86 4.62
C TRP A 123 -3.17 13.21 5.64
N GLY A 124 -2.04 13.87 5.93
CA GLY A 124 -1.13 13.46 6.99
C GLY A 124 -1.83 13.38 8.34
N VAL A 125 -2.53 14.45 8.76
CA VAL A 125 -3.25 14.52 10.04
C VAL A 125 -4.32 13.43 10.14
N ALA A 126 -5.14 13.24 9.09
CA ALA A 126 -6.15 12.19 9.05
C ALA A 126 -5.53 10.79 9.20
N THR A 127 -4.43 10.53 8.50
CA THR A 127 -3.68 9.26 8.57
C THR A 127 -3.17 8.99 9.99
N GLY A 128 -2.55 10.00 10.62
CA GLY A 128 -2.03 9.90 11.98
C GLY A 128 -3.11 9.61 13.02
N LEU A 129 -4.20 10.38 12.98
CA LEU A 129 -5.32 10.22 13.92
C LEU A 129 -5.98 8.85 13.77
N ALA A 130 -6.30 8.43 12.55
CA ALA A 130 -6.91 7.13 12.30
C ALA A 130 -5.99 5.98 12.72
N SER A 131 -4.71 6.05 12.36
CA SER A 131 -3.70 5.04 12.73
C SER A 131 -3.55 4.92 14.24
N TYR A 132 -3.44 6.05 14.94
CA TYR A 132 -3.28 6.08 16.39
C TYR A 132 -4.53 5.56 17.10
N ALA A 133 -5.72 5.99 16.69
CA ALA A 133 -6.99 5.52 17.23
C ALA A 133 -7.15 3.99 17.12
N LEU A 134 -6.77 3.39 15.98
CA LEU A 134 -6.84 1.93 15.81
C LEU A 134 -5.83 1.18 16.69
N ARG A 135 -4.66 1.76 16.95
CA ARG A 135 -3.69 1.19 17.89
C ARG A 135 -4.20 1.25 19.33
N LEU A 136 -4.87 2.34 19.73
CA LEU A 136 -5.54 2.42 21.04
C LEU A 136 -6.60 1.32 21.20
N GLY A 137 -7.34 1.01 20.14
CA GLY A 137 -8.27 -0.12 20.12
C GLY A 137 -7.59 -1.46 20.44
N VAL A 138 -6.41 -1.73 19.87
CA VAL A 138 -5.63 -2.93 20.17
C VAL A 138 -5.20 -2.98 21.64
N ILE A 139 -4.74 -1.85 22.21
CA ILE A 139 -4.37 -1.77 23.64
C ILE A 139 -5.59 -2.08 24.52
N ALA A 140 -6.76 -1.54 24.18
CA ALA A 140 -8.00 -1.77 24.91
C ALA A 140 -8.42 -3.26 24.90
N GLU A 141 -8.26 -3.95 23.77
CA GLU A 141 -8.54 -5.40 23.66
C GLU A 141 -7.66 -6.25 24.59
N TYR A 142 -6.36 -5.97 24.66
CA TYR A 142 -5.44 -6.72 25.53
C TYR A 142 -5.72 -6.47 27.02
N ARG A 143 -6.10 -5.25 27.40
CA ARG A 143 -6.38 -4.88 28.80
C ARG A 143 -7.72 -5.41 29.29
N THR A 144 -8.74 -5.39 28.45
CA THR A 144 -10.05 -5.98 28.75
C THR A 144 -10.04 -7.51 28.73
N GLY A 145 -8.93 -8.15 28.35
CA GLY A 145 -8.82 -9.59 28.27
C GLY A 145 -9.56 -10.21 27.09
N ARG A 146 -10.05 -9.39 26.14
CA ARG A 146 -10.68 -9.84 24.89
C ARG A 146 -9.69 -10.48 23.92
N ARG A 147 -8.39 -10.45 24.22
CA ARG A 147 -7.34 -11.04 23.40
C ARG A 147 -6.48 -12.00 24.23
N GLU A 148 -6.33 -13.21 23.72
CA GLU A 148 -5.57 -14.30 24.33
C GLU A 148 -4.06 -13.99 24.29
N ARG A 149 -3.34 -14.33 25.37
CA ARG A 149 -1.88 -14.13 25.47
C ARG A 149 -1.17 -15.16 24.57
N GLY A 150 -0.05 -14.77 24.00
CA GLY A 150 0.73 -15.64 23.10
C GLY A 150 0.14 -15.72 21.69
N SER A 151 -1.14 -16.09 21.54
CA SER A 151 -1.78 -16.24 20.23
C SER A 151 -2.30 -14.93 19.62
N GLY A 152 -2.64 -13.94 20.45
CA GLY A 152 -3.27 -12.70 19.98
C GLY A 152 -4.66 -12.92 19.38
N ARG A 153 -5.29 -14.07 19.62
CA ARG A 153 -6.64 -14.40 19.15
C ARG A 153 -7.71 -13.70 19.99
N ARG A 154 -8.78 -13.24 19.36
CA ARG A 154 -9.93 -12.63 20.06
C ARG A 154 -10.75 -13.71 20.78
N VAL A 155 -11.18 -13.41 22.00
CA VAL A 155 -12.09 -14.24 22.81
C VAL A 155 -13.53 -13.77 22.58
N GLY A 156 -14.42 -14.70 22.25
CA GLY A 156 -15.80 -14.43 21.78
C GLY A 156 -16.81 -14.06 22.88
N THR A 157 -16.44 -13.27 23.88
CA THR A 157 -17.38 -12.82 24.93
C THR A 157 -18.16 -11.57 24.50
N ALA A 158 -19.45 -11.51 24.87
CA ALA A 158 -20.30 -10.35 24.58
C ALA A 158 -19.77 -9.08 25.29
N PRO A 159 -19.77 -7.90 24.62
CA PRO A 159 -19.26 -6.67 25.22
C PRO A 159 -20.18 -6.17 26.34
N SER A 160 -19.62 -6.05 27.54
CA SER A 160 -20.28 -5.61 28.76
C SER A 160 -20.18 -4.10 29.01
N GLY A 161 -19.15 -3.42 28.46
CA GLY A 161 -18.87 -2.00 28.71
C GLY A 161 -18.65 -1.13 27.45
N TRP A 162 -18.71 0.19 27.60
CA TRP A 162 -18.53 1.15 26.48
C TRP A 162 -17.14 1.04 25.82
N ARG A 163 -16.09 0.76 26.60
CA ARG A 163 -14.72 0.54 26.09
C ARG A 163 -14.62 -0.70 25.21
N GLU A 164 -15.36 -1.74 25.56
CA GLU A 164 -15.40 -2.99 24.80
C GLU A 164 -16.15 -2.80 23.48
N ARG A 165 -17.27 -2.07 23.49
CA ARG A 165 -17.98 -1.68 22.25
C ARG A 165 -17.10 -0.81 21.34
N ALA A 166 -16.35 0.14 21.90
CA ALA A 166 -15.43 0.97 21.13
C ALA A 166 -14.28 0.14 20.51
N ALA A 167 -13.75 -0.83 21.24
CA ALA A 167 -12.75 -1.76 20.72
C ALA A 167 -13.31 -2.65 19.60
N ASP A 168 -14.56 -3.12 19.73
CA ASP A 168 -15.26 -3.86 18.68
C ASP A 168 -15.51 -3.02 17.42
N ALA A 169 -15.98 -1.79 17.59
CA ALA A 169 -16.13 -0.85 16.48
C ALA A 169 -14.78 -0.58 15.78
N GLY A 170 -13.71 -0.35 16.55
CA GLY A 170 -12.36 -0.16 16.02
C GLY A 170 -11.81 -1.40 15.31
N TRP A 171 -12.20 -2.60 15.73
CA TRP A 171 -11.85 -3.84 15.03
C TRP A 171 -12.63 -4.02 13.73
N ALA A 172 -13.95 -3.83 13.77
CA ALA A 172 -14.80 -3.91 12.60
C ALA A 172 -14.38 -2.87 11.53
N PHE A 173 -14.10 -1.64 11.96
CA PHE A 173 -13.61 -0.57 11.10
C PHE A 173 -12.29 -0.95 10.42
N ALA A 174 -11.34 -1.54 11.14
CA ALA A 174 -10.10 -1.97 10.51
C ALA A 174 -10.25 -3.18 9.59
N MET A 175 -11.17 -4.10 9.88
CA MET A 175 -11.50 -5.17 8.96
C MET A 175 -12.12 -4.61 7.68
N LEU A 176 -13.04 -3.65 7.81
CA LEU A 176 -13.60 -2.93 6.68
C LEU A 176 -12.50 -2.24 5.87
N LEU A 177 -11.57 -1.54 6.52
CA LEU A 177 -10.44 -0.91 5.83
C LEU A 177 -9.55 -1.92 5.12
N ALA A 178 -9.17 -3.01 5.79
CA ALA A 178 -8.21 -3.97 5.25
C ALA A 178 -8.81 -4.87 4.17
N VAL A 179 -10.03 -5.39 4.37
CA VAL A 179 -10.64 -6.41 3.49
C VAL A 179 -11.61 -5.80 2.48
N GLY A 180 -12.22 -4.66 2.79
CA GLY A 180 -13.17 -3.98 1.90
C GLY A 180 -12.54 -2.81 1.16
N VAL A 181 -12.16 -1.77 1.89
CA VAL A 181 -11.76 -0.47 1.31
C VAL A 181 -10.43 -0.56 0.58
N LEU A 182 -9.41 -1.16 1.19
CA LEU A 182 -8.07 -1.23 0.60
C LEU A 182 -8.05 -1.96 -0.76
N PRO A 183 -8.64 -3.17 -0.92
CA PRO A 183 -8.70 -3.83 -2.22
C PRO A 183 -9.44 -3.02 -3.28
N VAL A 184 -10.56 -2.37 -2.91
CA VAL A 184 -11.34 -1.54 -3.85
C VAL A 184 -10.53 -0.33 -4.31
N LEU A 185 -9.87 0.37 -3.40
CA LEU A 185 -9.01 1.51 -3.74
C LEU A 185 -7.81 1.09 -4.59
N ALA A 186 -7.20 -0.04 -4.26
CA ALA A 186 -6.06 -0.56 -5.00
C ALA A 186 -6.46 -0.95 -6.43
N LEU A 187 -7.63 -1.60 -6.60
CA LEU A 187 -8.19 -1.92 -7.90
C LEU A 187 -8.54 -0.65 -8.70
N ALA A 188 -9.18 0.33 -8.07
CA ALA A 188 -9.49 1.60 -8.71
C ALA A 188 -8.22 2.34 -9.18
N GLY A 189 -7.15 2.34 -8.38
CA GLY A 189 -5.86 2.91 -8.75
C GLY A 189 -5.09 2.10 -9.81
N ALA A 190 -5.30 0.78 -9.87
CA ALA A 190 -4.74 -0.06 -10.94
C ALA A 190 -5.39 0.24 -12.30
N LEU A 191 -6.67 0.57 -12.28
CA LEU A 191 -7.51 0.72 -13.47
C LEU A 191 -7.80 2.19 -13.84
N ASP A 192 -7.06 3.14 -13.26
CA ASP A 192 -7.27 4.58 -13.43
C ASP A 192 -6.80 5.15 -14.78
N GLY A 193 -6.14 4.33 -15.60
CA GLY A 193 -5.59 4.74 -16.90
C GLY A 193 -4.38 5.66 -16.84
N ARG A 194 -3.88 6.01 -15.64
CA ARG A 194 -2.63 6.76 -15.45
C ARG A 194 -1.45 5.81 -15.37
N SER A 195 -0.29 6.24 -15.85
CA SER A 195 0.97 5.52 -15.59
C SER A 195 1.30 5.51 -14.10
N TRP A 196 2.12 4.54 -13.68
CA TRP A 196 2.69 4.50 -12.33
C TRP A 196 3.93 5.39 -12.20
N THR A 197 4.53 5.78 -13.32
CA THR A 197 5.76 6.56 -13.42
C THR A 197 5.51 7.77 -14.31
N SER A 198 6.48 8.68 -14.45
CA SER A 198 6.35 9.83 -15.33
C SER A 198 6.16 9.38 -16.79
N VAL A 199 5.24 10.05 -17.48
CA VAL A 199 5.18 10.01 -18.94
C VAL A 199 6.06 11.11 -19.49
N VAL A 200 6.94 10.76 -20.42
CA VAL A 200 7.90 11.68 -21.04
C VAL A 200 7.69 11.72 -22.55
N GLU A 201 7.99 12.85 -23.16
CA GLU A 201 8.04 12.99 -24.62
C GLU A 201 9.51 12.97 -25.02
N CYS A 202 9.90 12.01 -25.86
CA CYS A 202 11.28 11.77 -26.26
C CYS A 202 11.40 11.70 -27.78
N ASP A 203 12.60 11.96 -28.30
CA ASP A 203 12.95 11.62 -29.67
C ASP A 203 13.36 10.14 -29.71
N ILE A 204 12.68 9.37 -30.55
CA ILE A 204 12.94 7.94 -30.78
C ILE A 204 13.45 7.75 -32.21
N ASP A 205 14.41 6.84 -32.39
CA ASP A 205 14.89 6.46 -33.72
C ASP A 205 14.09 5.26 -34.23
N THR A 206 13.27 5.49 -35.26
CA THR A 206 12.44 4.46 -35.89
C THR A 206 13.18 3.69 -37.01
N GLY A 207 14.48 3.97 -37.20
CA GLY A 207 15.27 3.46 -38.32
C GLY A 207 15.01 4.20 -39.64
N HIS A 208 13.99 5.06 -39.71
CA HIS A 208 13.67 5.94 -40.84
C HIS A 208 13.82 7.43 -40.50
N GLY A 209 14.23 7.75 -39.28
CA GLY A 209 14.38 9.10 -38.77
C GLY A 209 13.98 9.19 -37.29
N SER A 210 14.31 10.33 -36.69
CA SER A 210 13.87 10.66 -35.33
C SER A 210 12.42 11.12 -35.35
N GLU A 211 11.57 10.49 -34.54
CA GLU A 211 10.18 10.91 -34.30
C GLU A 211 9.99 11.26 -32.83
N ARG A 212 9.11 12.22 -32.53
CA ARG A 212 8.76 12.57 -31.16
C ARG A 212 7.63 11.66 -30.70
N ALA A 213 7.89 10.82 -29.70
CA ALA A 213 6.93 9.86 -29.17
C ALA A 213 6.73 10.03 -27.67
N ARG A 214 5.56 9.61 -27.18
CA ARG A 214 5.18 9.72 -25.78
C ARG A 214 5.39 8.38 -25.09
N LEU A 215 6.31 8.36 -24.13
CA LEU A 215 6.81 7.14 -23.51
C LEU A 215 6.47 7.06 -22.02
N VAL A 216 6.09 5.87 -21.55
CA VAL A 216 6.06 5.56 -20.11
C VAL A 216 7.46 5.19 -19.67
N GLU A 217 8.08 5.96 -18.78
CA GLU A 217 9.47 5.74 -18.34
C GLU A 217 9.63 4.42 -17.56
N LEU A 218 10.28 3.43 -18.17
CA LEU A 218 10.57 2.13 -17.53
C LEU A 218 11.91 2.16 -16.79
N GLY A 219 12.88 2.91 -17.31
CA GLY A 219 14.19 3.08 -16.71
C GLY A 219 15.00 4.16 -17.39
N ARG A 220 16.16 4.49 -16.81
CA ARG A 220 17.12 5.42 -17.40
C ARG A 220 18.46 4.72 -17.60
N GLN A 221 19.02 4.88 -18.80
CA GLN A 221 20.33 4.34 -19.12
C GLN A 221 21.20 5.45 -19.73
N GLY A 222 22.21 5.89 -18.97
CA GLY A 222 23.03 7.04 -19.35
C GLY A 222 22.19 8.31 -19.49
N ASN A 223 22.23 8.91 -20.68
CA ASN A 223 21.50 10.15 -20.99
C ASN A 223 20.10 9.89 -21.59
N GLY A 224 19.76 8.63 -21.84
CA GLY A 224 18.51 8.22 -22.47
C GLY A 224 17.51 7.61 -21.48
N VAL A 225 16.27 7.49 -21.96
CA VAL A 225 15.16 6.84 -21.26
C VAL A 225 14.82 5.55 -21.99
N VAL A 226 14.75 4.44 -21.27
CA VAL A 226 14.10 3.23 -21.75
C VAL A 226 12.63 3.36 -21.40
N GLY A 227 11.77 3.40 -22.41
CA GLY A 227 10.35 3.70 -22.24
C GLY A 227 9.46 2.78 -23.05
N TRP A 228 8.22 2.63 -22.61
CA TRP A 228 7.17 2.00 -23.42
C TRP A 228 6.53 3.07 -24.30
N ASP A 229 6.61 2.90 -25.61
CA ASP A 229 5.92 3.74 -26.59
C ASP A 229 4.41 3.46 -26.54
N ILE A 230 3.62 4.48 -26.21
CA ILE A 230 2.18 4.37 -26.02
C ILE A 230 1.46 4.16 -27.36
N GLU A 231 1.99 4.71 -28.45
CA GLU A 231 1.39 4.63 -29.78
C GLU A 231 1.84 3.37 -30.54
N ALA A 232 3.12 3.00 -30.43
CA ALA A 232 3.70 1.86 -31.15
C ALA A 232 3.56 0.52 -30.41
N ASP A 233 3.17 0.53 -29.12
CA ASP A 233 3.05 -0.66 -28.26
C ASP A 233 4.36 -1.50 -28.20
N GLU A 234 5.51 -0.83 -28.07
CA GLU A 234 6.83 -1.46 -27.97
C GLU A 234 7.79 -0.74 -27.00
N VAL A 235 8.85 -1.43 -26.56
CA VAL A 235 9.91 -0.81 -25.75
C VAL A 235 10.95 -0.14 -26.65
N VAL A 236 11.17 1.15 -26.42
CA VAL A 236 12.09 1.98 -27.21
C VAL A 236 13.10 2.72 -26.32
N ASN A 237 14.19 3.15 -26.93
CA ASN A 237 15.15 4.05 -26.31
C ASN A 237 14.90 5.48 -26.78
N GLY A 238 14.45 6.34 -25.87
CA GLY A 238 14.24 7.76 -26.09
C GLY A 238 15.44 8.61 -25.70
N LEU A 239 15.70 9.64 -26.51
CA LEU A 239 16.66 10.71 -26.25
C LEU A 239 15.93 12.05 -26.13
N ASP A 240 16.61 13.07 -25.61
CA ASP A 240 16.10 14.44 -25.51
C ASP A 240 14.70 14.54 -24.87
N CYS A 241 14.50 13.74 -23.82
CA CYS A 241 13.22 13.57 -23.16
C CYS A 241 12.82 14.76 -22.27
N GLY A 242 11.57 15.19 -22.40
CA GLY A 242 10.91 16.16 -21.53
C GLY A 242 9.72 15.56 -20.79
N ALA A 243 9.32 16.12 -19.65
CA ALA A 243 8.12 15.70 -18.95
C ALA A 243 6.88 16.01 -19.81
N SER A 244 6.00 15.03 -20.01
CA SER A 244 4.72 15.26 -20.69
C SER A 244 3.74 15.98 -19.76
N GLU A 245 2.80 16.73 -20.33
CA GLU A 245 1.78 17.47 -19.57
C GLU A 245 0.78 16.57 -18.83
N SER A 246 0.71 15.30 -19.20
CA SER A 246 -0.25 14.34 -18.65
C SER A 246 0.39 12.97 -18.45
N ASP A 247 0.06 12.32 -17.33
CA ASP A 247 0.40 10.92 -17.07
C ASP A 247 -0.69 9.95 -17.53
N VAL A 248 -1.75 10.45 -18.17
CA VAL A 248 -2.86 9.61 -18.64
C VAL A 248 -2.42 8.89 -19.92
N VAL A 249 -2.42 7.56 -19.85
CA VAL A 249 -2.05 6.66 -20.95
C VAL A 249 -3.31 6.06 -21.60
N ARG A 250 -4.35 5.78 -20.81
CA ARG A 250 -5.63 5.21 -21.27
C ARG A 250 -6.81 5.86 -20.57
N ALA A 251 -8.01 5.66 -21.12
CA ALA A 251 -9.23 6.00 -20.40
C ALA A 251 -9.34 5.13 -19.12
N PRO A 252 -9.78 5.71 -17.99
CA PRO A 252 -10.06 4.91 -16.81
C PRO A 252 -11.24 3.98 -17.06
N TRP A 253 -11.28 2.83 -16.37
CA TRP A 253 -12.33 1.81 -16.56
C TRP A 253 -13.77 2.30 -16.35
N TRP A 254 -13.96 3.37 -15.55
CA TRP A 254 -15.29 3.96 -15.33
C TRP A 254 -15.74 4.91 -16.45
N ARG A 255 -14.91 5.10 -17.50
CA ARG A 255 -15.22 5.90 -18.70
C ARG A 255 -15.10 5.11 -20.00
N SER A 256 -14.73 3.83 -19.93
CA SER A 256 -14.62 2.93 -21.09
C SER A 256 -15.95 2.30 -21.46
#